data_AF-A0A152AA96-F1
#
_entry.id   AF-A0A152AA96-F1
#
_cell.length_a   1.000
_cell.length_b   1.000
_cell.length_c   1.000
_cell.angle_alpha   90.00
_cell.angle_beta   90.00
_cell.angle_gamma   90.00
#
_symmetry.space_group_name_H-M   'P 1'
#
loop_
_entity.id
_entity.type
_entity.pdbx_description
1 polymer ?
#
loop_
_entity_poly.entity_id
_entity_poly.type
_entity_poly.pdbx_seq_one_letter_code
_entity_poly.pdbx_strand_id
1 'polypeptide(L)'
;MNKLLSLFALVVIVNVASATFGVDISTAASQSDFSCLKNNNFNFAIVRCWESVGQPDSNCPGSVQAAWAAGLENVDIYMFPCFSCGDGASQSQQTIQYAQQNNVKFGTIWFDIEGPGTYWGSDQGANADFFGDLISGAQQMGANIGVYTSESQWEPIMGGYTGGSSFPLWYAHYDGNPSFSDFQAFGGWSSPTMKQFASPSGSVCGIGIDENWTDQSSSTGSVPTSSSTSSSSASSSASSSASSSASSSASSSSQTGTSSSGTSSGTTSGSGSGSSSGSATASSGTGSNSGSSQHSGSSGFFKLF
;
A
#
# COMPACT_ATOMS: atom_id res chain seq x y z
N MET A 1 -44.77 -58.72 4.86
CA MET A 1 -44.85 -57.53 5.74
C MET A 1 -43.44 -57.05 5.96
N ASN A 2 -43.04 -55.99 5.26
CA ASN A 2 -41.63 -55.62 5.14
C ASN A 2 -41.30 -54.56 6.20
N LYS A 3 -40.38 -54.86 7.11
CA LYS A 3 -39.77 -53.86 7.99
C LYS A 3 -38.40 -53.49 7.43
N LEU A 4 -38.36 -52.49 6.56
CA LEU A 4 -37.10 -51.80 6.25
C LEU A 4 -36.69 -50.99 7.49
N LEU A 5 -35.53 -51.29 8.07
CA LEU A 5 -34.86 -50.37 8.98
C LEU A 5 -34.20 -49.27 8.12
N SER A 6 -34.72 -48.05 8.19
CA SER A 6 -34.05 -46.88 7.62
C SER A 6 -33.04 -46.35 8.62
N LEU A 7 -31.77 -46.65 8.41
CA LEU A 7 -30.67 -46.09 9.20
C LEU A 7 -30.29 -44.72 8.61
N PHE A 8 -30.79 -43.63 9.20
CA PHE A 8 -30.36 -42.28 8.85
C PHE A 8 -28.97 -42.01 9.47
N ALA A 9 -27.93 -42.04 8.64
CA ALA A 9 -26.60 -41.58 9.03
C ALA A 9 -26.54 -40.05 8.97
N LEU A 10 -26.64 -39.38 10.13
CA LEU A 10 -26.44 -37.95 10.25
C LEU A 10 -24.93 -37.63 10.12
N VAL A 11 -24.47 -37.34 8.90
CA VAL A 11 -23.11 -36.85 8.67
C VAL A 11 -23.04 -35.39 9.13
N VAL A 12 -22.57 -35.18 10.36
CA VAL A 12 -22.24 -33.84 10.86
C VAL A 12 -20.93 -33.41 10.19
N ILE A 13 -21.04 -32.54 9.18
CA ILE A 13 -19.88 -31.87 8.59
C ILE A 13 -19.41 -30.82 9.60
N VAL A 14 -18.45 -31.20 10.44
CA VAL A 14 -17.71 -30.23 11.26
C VAL A 14 -16.76 -29.48 10.32
N ASN A 15 -17.12 -28.25 9.97
CA ASN A 15 -16.18 -27.32 9.35
C ASN A 15 -15.09 -27.02 10.39
N VAL A 16 -13.95 -27.69 10.29
CA VAL A 16 -12.76 -27.35 11.05
C VAL A 16 -12.21 -26.06 10.45
N ALA A 17 -12.47 -24.93 11.09
CA ALA A 17 -11.80 -23.67 10.75
C ALA A 17 -10.29 -23.88 10.95
N SER A 18 -9.51 -23.74 9.87
CA SER A 18 -8.06 -23.92 9.93
C SER A 18 -7.42 -22.62 10.37
N ALA A 19 -7.10 -22.54 11.66
CA ALA A 19 -6.27 -21.47 12.21
C ALA A 19 -4.98 -21.33 11.38
N THR A 20 -4.81 -20.18 10.73
CA THR A 20 -3.60 -19.86 9.98
C THR A 20 -2.88 -18.72 10.69
N PHE A 21 -1.62 -18.95 11.07
CA PHE A 21 -0.74 -17.93 11.64
C PHE A 21 0.09 -17.27 10.54
N GLY A 22 0.44 -16.01 10.76
CA GLY A 22 1.34 -15.24 9.90
C GLY A 22 2.00 -14.12 10.66
N VAL A 23 2.81 -13.33 9.96
CA VAL A 23 3.54 -12.19 10.54
C VAL A 23 3.33 -10.93 9.72
N ASP A 24 3.61 -9.79 10.32
CA ASP A 24 3.93 -8.58 9.57
C ASP A 24 5.27 -8.00 10.02
N ILE A 25 5.94 -7.32 9.08
CA ILE A 25 7.30 -6.78 9.26
C ILE A 25 7.48 -5.43 8.58
N SER A 26 8.32 -4.60 9.20
CA SER A 26 8.78 -3.29 8.68
C SER A 26 10.28 -3.24 8.37
N THR A 27 11.04 -4.29 8.71
CA THR A 27 12.48 -4.39 8.46
C THR A 27 12.80 -5.35 7.32
N ALA A 28 13.97 -5.22 6.70
CA ALA A 28 14.46 -6.19 5.72
C ALA A 28 14.49 -7.62 6.29
N ALA A 29 13.96 -8.58 5.54
CA ALA A 29 14.02 -10.00 5.84
C ALA A 29 14.48 -10.81 4.62
N SER A 30 15.30 -11.83 4.87
CA SER A 30 15.86 -12.74 3.87
C SER A 30 15.02 -14.00 3.68
N GLN A 31 15.29 -14.76 2.62
CA GLN A 31 14.61 -16.03 2.36
C GLN A 31 14.83 -17.04 3.51
N SER A 32 16.00 -17.02 4.16
CA SER A 32 16.28 -17.85 5.33
C SER A 32 15.41 -17.46 6.54
N ASP A 33 15.14 -16.18 6.74
CA ASP A 33 14.35 -15.69 7.87
C ASP A 33 12.89 -16.12 7.69
N PHE A 34 12.32 -15.91 6.50
CA PHE A 34 10.98 -16.41 6.18
C PHE A 34 10.89 -17.94 6.13
N SER A 35 11.95 -18.65 5.74
CA SER A 35 11.98 -20.13 5.80
C SER A 35 11.97 -20.60 7.26
N CYS A 36 12.66 -19.88 8.15
CA CYS A 36 12.60 -20.13 9.59
C CYS A 36 11.20 -19.81 10.15
N LEU A 37 10.57 -18.70 9.76
CA LEU A 37 9.20 -18.37 10.16
C LEU A 37 8.20 -19.46 9.71
N LYS A 38 8.31 -19.94 8.47
CA LYS A 38 7.50 -21.05 7.97
C LYS A 38 7.69 -22.34 8.76
N ASN A 39 8.92 -22.66 9.14
CA ASN A 39 9.22 -23.80 10.03
C ASN A 39 8.68 -23.61 11.46
N ASN A 40 8.36 -22.38 11.87
CA ASN A 40 7.65 -22.04 13.11
C ASN A 40 6.13 -21.83 12.88
N ASN A 41 5.58 -22.38 11.79
CA ASN A 41 4.14 -22.39 11.45
C ASN A 41 3.52 -21.02 11.09
N PHE A 42 4.33 -20.00 10.77
CA PHE A 42 3.84 -18.77 10.13
C PHE A 42 3.74 -19.00 8.61
N ASN A 43 2.53 -19.02 8.07
CA ASN A 43 2.24 -19.42 6.69
C ASN A 43 1.90 -18.25 5.75
N PHE A 44 1.70 -17.04 6.29
CA PHE A 44 1.60 -15.80 5.50
C PHE A 44 2.45 -14.67 6.07
N ALA A 45 2.72 -13.65 5.25
CA ALA A 45 3.41 -12.43 5.67
C ALA A 45 2.75 -11.16 5.11
N ILE A 46 2.80 -10.06 5.85
CA ILE A 46 2.43 -8.72 5.38
C ILE A 46 3.64 -7.80 5.51
N VAL A 47 4.09 -7.20 4.41
CA VAL A 47 5.35 -6.42 4.39
C VAL A 47 5.06 -4.93 4.22
N ARG A 48 5.69 -4.07 5.03
CA ARG A 48 5.58 -2.62 4.86
C ARG A 48 6.16 -2.20 3.52
N CYS A 49 5.39 -1.45 2.74
CA CYS A 49 5.78 -0.93 1.42
C CYS A 49 5.64 0.58 1.27
N TRP A 50 5.14 1.27 2.29
CA TRP A 50 5.12 2.73 2.40
C TRP A 50 5.28 3.12 3.87
N GLU A 51 6.07 4.16 4.11
CA GLU A 51 6.38 4.66 5.44
C GLU A 51 5.57 5.91 5.79
N SER A 52 5.27 6.10 7.07
CA SER A 52 4.55 7.28 7.60
C SER A 52 5.32 8.60 7.51
N VAL A 53 6.48 8.60 6.82
CA VAL A 53 7.22 9.78 6.37
C VAL A 53 6.98 10.12 4.88
N GLY A 54 6.05 9.43 4.21
CA GLY A 54 5.58 9.77 2.85
C GLY A 54 6.45 9.24 1.71
N GLN A 55 7.02 8.05 1.85
CA GLN A 55 7.88 7.44 0.83
C GLN A 55 7.69 5.91 0.74
N PRO A 56 8.04 5.26 -0.38
CA PRO A 56 8.07 3.81 -0.47
C PRO A 56 9.14 3.21 0.46
N ASP A 57 8.81 2.10 1.13
CA ASP A 57 9.78 1.39 1.97
C ASP A 57 10.74 0.57 1.09
N SER A 58 12.04 0.88 1.17
CA SER A 58 13.07 0.20 0.39
C SER A 58 13.27 -1.30 0.75
N ASN A 59 12.79 -1.74 1.92
CA ASN A 59 12.83 -3.14 2.34
C ASN A 59 11.77 -4.00 1.64
N CYS A 60 10.70 -3.37 1.14
CA CYS A 60 9.53 -4.04 0.58
C CYS A 60 9.87 -5.06 -0.53
N PRO A 61 10.60 -4.72 -1.60
CA PRO A 61 10.72 -5.63 -2.72
C PRO A 61 11.55 -6.86 -2.40
N GLY A 62 12.67 -6.69 -1.67
CA GLY A 62 13.51 -7.79 -1.24
C GLY A 62 12.76 -8.74 -0.29
N SER A 63 12.03 -8.18 0.67
CA SER A 63 11.34 -8.97 1.70
C SER A 63 10.12 -9.72 1.13
N VAL A 64 9.31 -9.09 0.25
CA VAL A 64 8.20 -9.80 -0.42
C VAL A 64 8.71 -10.90 -1.35
N GLN A 65 9.78 -10.65 -2.12
CA GLN A 65 10.39 -11.69 -2.96
C GLN A 65 10.96 -12.84 -2.11
N ALA A 66 11.57 -12.54 -0.98
CA ALA A 66 12.08 -13.52 -0.02
C ALA A 66 10.96 -14.36 0.62
N ALA A 67 9.83 -13.75 0.99
CA ALA A 67 8.65 -14.43 1.53
C ALA A 67 8.07 -15.45 0.54
N TRP A 68 7.90 -15.07 -0.73
CA TRP A 68 7.49 -15.99 -1.78
C TRP A 68 8.54 -17.09 -2.05
N ALA A 69 9.83 -16.75 -2.02
CA ALA A 69 10.90 -17.73 -2.22
C ALA A 69 11.05 -18.73 -1.06
N ALA A 70 10.65 -18.36 0.16
CA ALA A 70 10.49 -19.28 1.29
C ALA A 70 9.22 -20.14 1.18
N GLY A 71 8.36 -19.85 0.21
CA GLY A 71 7.13 -20.58 -0.07
C GLY A 71 6.01 -20.29 0.93
N LEU A 72 5.91 -19.09 1.50
CA LEU A 72 4.69 -18.67 2.20
C LEU A 72 3.48 -18.75 1.25
N GLU A 73 2.32 -19.06 1.81
CA GLU A 73 1.10 -19.35 1.05
C GLU A 73 0.42 -18.07 0.54
N ASN A 74 0.49 -17.01 1.35
CA ASN A 74 0.02 -15.68 0.99
C ASN A 74 1.07 -14.65 1.41
N VAL A 75 1.30 -13.64 0.57
CA VAL A 75 2.10 -12.47 0.93
C VAL A 75 1.34 -11.23 0.50
N ASP A 76 1.08 -10.37 1.46
CA ASP A 76 0.43 -9.08 1.28
C ASP A 76 1.40 -7.94 1.59
N ILE A 77 0.97 -6.72 1.34
CA ILE A 77 1.72 -5.52 1.70
C ILE A 77 0.87 -4.60 2.55
N TYR A 78 1.51 -3.75 3.35
CA TYR A 78 0.81 -2.65 4.02
C TYR A 78 1.47 -1.30 3.74
N MET A 79 0.67 -0.25 3.79
CA MET A 79 1.15 1.14 3.77
C MET A 79 0.77 1.83 5.07
N PHE A 80 1.75 2.45 5.72
CA PHE A 80 1.52 3.39 6.82
C PHE A 80 1.47 4.80 6.20
N PRO A 81 0.27 5.35 5.92
CA PRO A 81 0.13 6.61 5.22
C PRO A 81 0.70 7.78 6.04
N CYS A 82 1.12 8.83 5.35
CA CYS A 82 1.50 10.10 5.96
C CYS A 82 0.45 11.17 5.63
N PHE A 83 -0.46 11.45 6.56
CA PHE A 83 -1.52 12.46 6.37
C PHE A 83 -0.98 13.84 5.96
N SER A 84 0.22 14.21 6.42
CA SER A 84 0.86 15.50 6.15
C SER A 84 1.76 15.54 4.90
N CYS A 85 1.92 14.45 4.15
CA CYS A 85 2.89 14.34 3.05
C CYS A 85 2.30 14.53 1.63
N GLY A 86 1.00 14.84 1.50
CA GLY A 86 0.31 14.99 0.21
C GLY A 86 -1.08 14.36 0.25
N ASP A 87 -1.73 14.22 -0.91
CA ASP A 87 -3.03 13.55 -1.01
C ASP A 87 -2.91 12.03 -0.84
N GLY A 88 -3.98 11.38 -0.36
CA GLY A 88 -3.99 9.93 -0.12
C GLY A 88 -3.87 9.12 -1.41
N ALA A 89 -4.53 9.55 -2.48
CA ALA A 89 -4.61 8.81 -3.74
C ALA A 89 -3.22 8.63 -4.35
N SER A 90 -2.42 9.70 -4.37
CA SER A 90 -1.02 9.70 -4.76
C SER A 90 -0.17 8.73 -3.92
N GLN A 91 -0.37 8.63 -2.61
CA GLN A 91 0.41 7.72 -1.76
C GLN A 91 0.10 6.25 -2.07
N SER A 92 -1.17 5.88 -2.18
CA SER A 92 -1.56 4.51 -2.54
C SER A 92 -1.14 4.17 -3.98
N GLN A 93 -1.28 5.10 -4.93
CA GLN A 93 -0.79 4.92 -6.30
C GLN A 93 0.73 4.72 -6.34
N GLN A 94 1.50 5.57 -5.66
CA GLN A 94 2.97 5.47 -5.63
C GLN A 94 3.45 4.18 -4.95
N THR A 95 2.77 3.74 -3.87
CA THR A 95 3.04 2.44 -3.23
C THR A 95 2.90 1.29 -4.24
N ILE A 96 1.78 1.26 -4.97
CA ILE A 96 1.48 0.19 -5.92
C ILE A 96 2.37 0.28 -7.18
N GLN A 97 2.67 1.49 -7.65
CA GLN A 97 3.62 1.71 -8.75
C GLN A 97 5.03 1.27 -8.38
N TYR A 98 5.51 1.57 -7.17
CA TYR A 98 6.80 1.11 -6.67
C TYR A 98 6.85 -0.42 -6.56
N ALA A 99 5.79 -1.05 -6.06
CA ALA A 99 5.63 -2.50 -6.04
C ALA A 99 5.71 -3.09 -7.48
N GLN A 100 4.95 -2.55 -8.43
CA GLN A 100 4.95 -2.98 -9.83
C GLN A 100 6.33 -2.82 -10.50
N GLN A 101 6.99 -1.68 -10.33
CA GLN A 101 8.32 -1.39 -10.89
C GLN A 101 9.39 -2.38 -10.39
N ASN A 102 9.25 -2.86 -9.15
CA ASN A 102 10.18 -3.82 -8.55
C ASN A 102 9.68 -5.29 -8.64
N ASN A 103 8.68 -5.57 -9.48
CA ASN A 103 8.11 -6.92 -9.68
C ASN A 103 7.57 -7.58 -8.40
N VAL A 104 7.13 -6.77 -7.43
CA VAL A 104 6.51 -7.22 -6.18
C VAL A 104 5.15 -7.82 -6.48
N LYS A 105 4.92 -9.05 -6.02
CA LYS A 105 3.63 -9.75 -6.10
C LYS A 105 3.00 -9.73 -4.72
N PHE A 106 1.74 -9.31 -4.63
CA PHE A 106 0.99 -9.27 -3.38
C PHE A 106 -0.49 -9.57 -3.63
N GLY A 107 -1.22 -10.03 -2.61
CA GLY A 107 -2.67 -10.24 -2.69
C GLY A 107 -3.45 -8.96 -2.42
N THR A 108 -3.18 -8.34 -1.27
CA THR A 108 -3.88 -7.18 -0.71
C THR A 108 -2.89 -6.08 -0.34
N ILE A 109 -3.30 -4.81 -0.49
CA ILE A 109 -2.69 -3.69 0.22
C ILE A 109 -3.54 -3.34 1.45
N TRP A 110 -2.94 -3.44 2.63
CA TRP A 110 -3.55 -3.08 3.89
C TRP A 110 -3.21 -1.61 4.22
N PHE A 111 -4.22 -0.80 4.50
CA PHE A 111 -4.03 0.57 4.99
C PHE A 111 -3.90 0.56 6.50
N ASP A 112 -2.76 0.98 7.01
CA ASP A 112 -2.45 1.01 8.43
C ASP A 112 -2.96 2.34 9.05
N ILE A 113 -4.08 2.26 9.77
CA ILE A 113 -4.79 3.42 10.32
C ILE A 113 -4.60 3.44 11.85
N GLU A 114 -3.40 3.87 12.28
CA GLU A 114 -3.02 4.01 13.69
C GLU A 114 -2.37 5.36 14.05
N GLY A 115 -2.21 5.61 15.35
CA GLY A 115 -1.52 6.77 15.95
C GLY A 115 -2.31 8.09 15.90
N PRO A 116 -3.50 8.16 16.54
CA PRO A 116 -4.28 9.40 16.66
C PRO A 116 -3.45 10.54 17.26
N GLY A 117 -3.55 11.73 16.66
CA GLY A 117 -2.78 12.91 17.05
C GLY A 117 -1.27 12.83 16.80
N THR A 118 -0.76 11.72 16.26
CA THR A 118 0.66 11.54 15.89
C THR A 118 0.84 11.52 14.37
N TYR A 119 0.10 10.66 13.67
CA TYR A 119 0.17 10.51 12.21
C TYR A 119 -1.05 11.10 11.46
N TRP A 120 -2.07 11.50 12.21
CA TRP A 120 -3.36 11.98 11.69
C TRP A 120 -3.73 13.36 12.25
N GLY A 121 -4.51 14.12 11.48
CA GLY A 121 -5.02 15.43 11.89
C GLY A 121 -6.04 15.33 13.03
N SER A 122 -6.33 16.47 13.66
CA SER A 122 -7.41 16.59 14.65
C SER A 122 -8.81 16.74 14.04
N ASP A 123 -8.90 16.89 12.72
CA ASP A 123 -10.16 17.01 11.99
C ASP A 123 -10.53 15.64 11.40
N GLN A 124 -11.54 15.01 12.01
CA GLN A 124 -12.00 13.68 11.63
C GLN A 124 -12.65 13.64 10.23
N GLY A 125 -13.18 14.78 9.75
CA GLY A 125 -13.69 14.89 8.38
C GLY A 125 -12.54 14.88 7.38
N ALA A 126 -11.50 15.68 7.62
CA ALA A 126 -10.31 15.69 6.78
C ALA A 126 -9.56 14.34 6.78
N ASN A 127 -9.52 13.64 7.92
CA ASN A 127 -8.97 12.29 8.03
C ASN A 127 -9.78 11.28 7.18
N ALA A 128 -11.12 11.36 7.23
CA ALA A 128 -12.00 10.49 6.44
C ALA A 128 -11.91 10.78 4.93
N ASP A 129 -11.80 12.05 4.52
CA ASP A 129 -11.58 12.44 3.13
C ASP A 129 -10.23 11.91 2.60
N PHE A 130 -9.14 12.10 3.36
CA PHE A 130 -7.82 11.55 3.02
C PHE A 130 -7.82 10.02 2.92
N PHE A 131 -8.57 9.33 3.77
CA PHE A 131 -8.76 7.88 3.69
C PHE A 131 -9.59 7.45 2.47
N GLY A 132 -10.60 8.24 2.09
CA GLY A 132 -11.32 8.09 0.83
C GLY A 132 -10.42 8.24 -0.40
N ASP A 133 -9.44 9.16 -0.33
CA ASP A 133 -8.41 9.31 -1.36
C ASP A 133 -7.48 8.09 -1.44
N LEU A 134 -6.99 7.54 -0.32
CA LEU A 134 -6.20 6.29 -0.29
C LEU A 134 -6.94 5.15 -1.01
N ILE A 135 -8.21 4.92 -0.65
CA ILE A 135 -9.08 3.93 -1.30
C ILE A 135 -9.17 4.18 -2.80
N SER A 136 -9.49 5.43 -3.19
CA SER A 136 -9.66 5.81 -4.59
C SER A 136 -8.39 5.59 -5.41
N GLY A 137 -7.21 5.88 -4.84
CA GLY A 137 -5.92 5.64 -5.45
C GLY A 137 -5.64 4.16 -5.68
N ALA A 138 -5.86 3.30 -4.67
CA ALA A 138 -5.65 1.87 -4.79
C ALA A 138 -6.66 1.19 -5.74
N GLN A 139 -7.92 1.60 -5.73
CA GLN A 139 -8.95 1.11 -6.66
C GLN A 139 -8.63 1.47 -8.12
N GLN A 140 -8.14 2.69 -8.39
CA GLN A 140 -7.69 3.09 -9.73
C GLN A 140 -6.52 2.23 -10.25
N MET A 141 -5.68 1.72 -9.35
CA MET A 141 -4.58 0.80 -9.67
C MET A 141 -5.02 -0.68 -9.73
N GLY A 142 -6.29 -0.98 -9.45
CA GLY A 142 -6.84 -2.34 -9.48
C GLY A 142 -6.38 -3.26 -8.34
N ALA A 143 -5.93 -2.70 -7.21
CA ALA A 143 -5.50 -3.50 -6.05
C ALA A 143 -6.68 -3.93 -5.17
N ASN A 144 -6.56 -5.10 -4.53
CA ASN A 144 -7.42 -5.47 -3.41
C ASN A 144 -7.00 -4.66 -2.17
N ILE A 145 -7.97 -4.16 -1.42
CA ILE A 145 -7.75 -3.28 -0.26
C ILE A 145 -8.24 -3.98 0.99
N GLY A 146 -7.48 -3.85 2.08
CA GLY A 146 -7.91 -4.13 3.44
C GLY A 146 -7.54 -2.97 4.37
N VAL A 147 -8.07 -2.97 5.59
CA VAL A 147 -7.79 -1.93 6.60
C VAL A 147 -7.22 -2.60 7.85
N TYR A 148 -6.05 -2.13 8.30
CA TYR A 148 -5.54 -2.42 9.64
C TYR A 148 -5.90 -1.28 10.59
N THR A 149 -6.53 -1.61 11.72
CA THR A 149 -6.85 -0.65 12.78
C THR A 149 -7.40 -1.38 14.02
N SER A 150 -7.75 -0.62 15.07
CA SER A 150 -8.58 -1.07 16.19
C SER A 150 -9.63 0.00 16.52
N GLU A 151 -10.58 -0.29 17.40
CA GLU A 151 -11.53 0.71 17.92
C GLU A 151 -10.80 1.93 18.51
N SER A 152 -9.74 1.70 19.32
CA SER A 152 -8.96 2.77 19.97
C SER A 152 -8.15 3.63 19.00
N GLN A 153 -7.92 3.16 17.77
CA GLN A 153 -7.30 3.95 16.70
C GLN A 153 -8.36 4.60 15.81
N TRP A 154 -9.34 3.83 15.34
CA TRP A 154 -10.35 4.28 14.37
C TRP A 154 -11.25 5.37 14.92
N GLU A 155 -11.82 5.23 16.12
CA GLU A 155 -12.78 6.23 16.62
C GLU A 155 -12.14 7.60 16.87
N PRO A 156 -10.92 7.72 17.45
CA PRO A 156 -10.26 9.02 17.57
C PRO A 156 -9.86 9.63 16.22
N ILE A 157 -9.44 8.83 15.24
CA ILE A 157 -9.01 9.31 13.91
C ILE A 157 -10.22 9.69 13.03
N MET A 158 -11.23 8.83 12.95
CA MET A 158 -12.31 8.87 11.95
C MET A 158 -13.68 9.25 12.55
N GLY A 159 -13.82 9.26 13.87
CA GLY A 159 -15.10 9.49 14.54
C GLY A 159 -16.14 8.46 14.14
N GLY A 160 -17.35 8.93 13.81
CA GLY A 160 -18.46 8.09 13.36
C GLY A 160 -18.40 7.66 11.89
N TYR A 161 -17.29 7.87 11.18
CA TYR A 161 -17.16 7.48 9.77
C TYR A 161 -17.03 5.95 9.61
N THR A 162 -17.85 5.37 8.74
CA THR A 162 -17.91 3.92 8.51
C THR A 162 -17.45 3.47 7.13
N GLY A 163 -16.85 4.36 6.32
CA GLY A 163 -16.51 4.04 4.91
C GLY A 163 -15.47 2.92 4.74
N GLY A 164 -14.69 2.64 5.77
CA GLY A 164 -13.77 1.49 5.80
C GLY A 164 -14.49 0.14 5.84
N SER A 165 -15.73 0.05 6.34
CA SER A 165 -16.40 -1.23 6.62
C SER A 165 -16.82 -2.04 5.39
N SER A 166 -16.58 -1.52 4.19
CA SER A 166 -16.73 -2.25 2.92
C SER A 166 -15.51 -3.12 2.57
N PHE A 167 -14.41 -3.00 3.32
CA PHE A 167 -13.16 -3.72 3.12
C PHE A 167 -12.87 -4.70 4.28
N PRO A 168 -12.12 -5.78 4.05
CA PRO A 168 -11.61 -6.67 5.10
C PRO A 168 -10.90 -5.90 6.23
N LEU A 169 -11.13 -6.34 7.47
CA LEU A 169 -10.51 -5.77 8.66
C LEU A 169 -9.40 -6.68 9.19
N TRP A 170 -8.21 -6.11 9.35
CA TRP A 170 -7.10 -6.64 10.12
C TRP A 170 -7.08 -5.92 11.47
N TYR A 171 -7.64 -6.57 12.48
CA TYR A 171 -7.93 -6.00 13.78
C TYR A 171 -6.73 -6.09 14.73
N ALA A 172 -6.29 -4.98 15.32
CA ALA A 172 -5.22 -4.99 16.32
C ALA A 172 -5.77 -5.08 17.75
N HIS A 173 -5.37 -6.12 18.50
CA HIS A 173 -5.55 -6.18 19.96
C HIS A 173 -4.58 -7.19 20.58
N TYR A 174 -3.60 -6.71 21.35
CA TYR A 174 -2.48 -7.51 21.86
C TYR A 174 -2.79 -8.23 23.19
N ASP A 175 -3.78 -9.13 23.15
CA ASP A 175 -4.18 -9.97 24.27
C ASP A 175 -3.45 -11.34 24.30
N GLY A 176 -2.61 -11.64 23.31
CA GLY A 176 -1.95 -12.94 23.17
C GLY A 176 -2.89 -14.08 22.75
N ASN A 177 -4.13 -13.78 22.35
CA ASN A 177 -5.16 -14.77 22.05
C ASN A 177 -5.50 -14.78 20.55
N PRO A 178 -5.05 -15.80 19.78
CA PRO A 178 -5.33 -15.95 18.36
C PRO A 178 -6.77 -16.44 18.13
N SER A 179 -7.72 -15.55 18.37
CA SER A 179 -9.15 -15.72 18.12
C SER A 179 -9.82 -14.37 17.92
N PHE A 180 -11.06 -14.36 17.42
CA PHE A 180 -11.92 -13.16 17.38
C PHE A 180 -12.92 -13.10 18.55
N SER A 181 -12.71 -13.87 19.63
CA SER A 181 -13.69 -14.02 20.72
C SER A 181 -13.88 -12.76 21.59
N ASP A 182 -12.90 -11.85 21.52
CA ASP A 182 -12.84 -10.55 22.16
C ASP A 182 -13.45 -9.41 21.32
N PHE A 183 -13.51 -9.59 19.99
CA PHE A 183 -13.85 -8.53 19.04
C PHE A 183 -15.23 -7.89 19.33
N GLN A 184 -15.23 -6.55 19.38
CA GLN A 184 -16.45 -5.73 19.41
C GLN A 184 -16.59 -4.96 18.10
N ALA A 185 -17.83 -4.73 17.66
CA ALA A 185 -18.12 -4.05 16.41
C ALA A 185 -17.91 -2.52 16.52
N PHE A 186 -16.97 -1.98 15.74
CA PHE A 186 -16.66 -0.55 15.64
C PHE A 186 -16.55 -0.13 14.17
N GLY A 187 -16.61 1.18 13.86
CA GLY A 187 -16.34 1.70 12.51
C GLY A 187 -17.23 1.15 11.38
N GLY A 188 -18.34 0.49 11.71
CA GLY A 188 -19.22 -0.23 10.78
C GLY A 188 -18.86 -1.70 10.52
N TRP A 189 -17.70 -2.18 10.97
CA TRP A 189 -17.34 -3.60 10.88
C TRP A 189 -18.08 -4.43 11.95
N SER A 190 -18.65 -5.56 11.55
CA SER A 190 -19.29 -6.53 12.44
C SER A 190 -18.47 -7.79 12.69
N SER A 191 -17.37 -7.99 11.95
CA SER A 191 -16.42 -9.10 12.12
C SER A 191 -15.07 -8.76 11.47
N PRO A 192 -13.94 -9.15 12.07
CA PRO A 192 -12.63 -9.05 11.45
C PRO A 192 -12.41 -10.19 10.43
N THR A 193 -11.36 -10.05 9.61
CA THR A 193 -10.84 -11.09 8.71
C THR A 193 -9.50 -11.64 9.20
N MET A 194 -8.74 -10.82 9.93
CA MET A 194 -7.47 -11.15 10.55
C MET A 194 -7.33 -10.41 11.88
N LYS A 195 -6.53 -10.92 12.82
CA LYS A 195 -6.17 -10.23 14.07
C LYS A 195 -4.65 -10.20 14.24
N GLN A 196 -4.09 -9.03 14.54
CA GLN A 196 -2.75 -8.89 15.11
C GLN A 196 -2.87 -9.02 16.63
N PHE A 197 -2.37 -10.11 17.19
CA PHE A 197 -2.67 -10.53 18.58
C PHE A 197 -1.46 -10.47 19.53
N ALA A 198 -0.24 -10.29 19.01
CA ALA A 198 0.96 -10.11 19.82
C ALA A 198 2.05 -9.30 19.06
N SER A 199 2.83 -8.54 19.82
CA SER A 199 4.10 -7.96 19.39
C SER A 199 5.21 -8.48 20.33
N PRO A 200 5.84 -9.62 20.03
CA PRO A 200 6.84 -10.21 20.92
C PRO A 200 8.05 -9.30 21.11
N SER A 201 8.46 -9.07 22.36
CA SER A 201 9.57 -8.17 22.73
C SER A 201 10.98 -8.67 22.35
N GLY A 202 11.07 -9.68 21.50
CA GLY A 202 12.30 -10.28 21.01
C GLY A 202 12.10 -10.86 19.62
N SER A 203 13.18 -11.05 18.87
CA SER A 203 13.10 -11.47 17.48
C SER A 203 12.84 -12.97 17.32
N VAL A 204 11.80 -13.31 16.56
CA VAL A 204 11.62 -14.67 16.03
C VAL A 204 12.46 -14.78 14.76
N CYS A 205 13.24 -15.86 14.63
CA CYS A 205 14.14 -16.07 13.49
C CYS A 205 15.15 -14.94 13.24
N GLY A 206 15.47 -14.13 14.26
CA GLY A 206 16.42 -13.02 14.16
C GLY A 206 15.85 -11.70 13.65
N ILE A 207 14.57 -11.67 13.23
CA ILE A 207 13.86 -10.47 12.77
C ILE A 207 12.75 -10.04 13.75
N GLY A 208 12.44 -8.75 13.78
CA GLY A 208 11.27 -8.24 14.51
C GLY A 208 10.01 -8.59 13.73
N ILE A 209 9.00 -9.10 14.43
CA ILE A 209 7.70 -9.47 13.87
C ILE A 209 6.59 -8.99 14.80
N ASP A 210 5.43 -8.68 14.23
CA ASP A 210 4.15 -8.75 14.94
C ASP A 210 3.41 -10.02 14.47
N GLU A 211 2.69 -10.70 15.38
CA GLU A 211 2.05 -11.99 15.12
C GLU A 211 0.57 -11.85 14.77
N ASN A 212 0.16 -12.54 13.70
CA ASN A 212 -1.16 -12.47 13.10
C ASN A 212 -1.85 -13.82 13.02
N TRP A 213 -3.18 -13.78 13.06
CA TRP A 213 -4.04 -14.95 12.97
C TRP A 213 -5.28 -14.70 12.12
N THR A 214 -5.73 -15.73 11.39
CA THR A 214 -7.04 -15.78 10.71
C THR A 214 -7.66 -17.17 10.84
N ASP A 215 -8.99 -17.22 10.87
CA ASP A 215 -9.80 -18.45 10.87
C ASP A 215 -10.02 -19.02 9.46
N GLN A 216 -9.70 -18.25 8.43
CA GLN A 216 -9.79 -18.69 7.05
C GLN A 216 -8.56 -19.52 6.70
N SER A 217 -8.79 -20.78 6.34
CA SER A 217 -7.79 -21.54 5.58
C SER A 217 -7.45 -20.74 4.33
N SER A 218 -6.16 -20.68 3.96
CA SER A 218 -5.60 -20.07 2.76
C SER A 218 -6.32 -20.49 1.46
N SER A 219 -7.49 -19.88 1.21
CA SER A 219 -8.27 -20.11 0.00
C SER A 219 -7.57 -19.38 -1.14
N THR A 220 -6.77 -20.15 -1.87
CA THR A 220 -5.92 -19.70 -2.96
C THR A 220 -6.66 -18.77 -3.91
N GLY A 221 -6.38 -17.47 -3.75
CA GLY A 221 -6.77 -16.41 -4.68
C GLY A 221 -6.21 -16.76 -6.05
N SER A 222 -7.04 -17.39 -6.88
CA SER A 222 -6.60 -17.91 -8.17
C SER A 222 -6.30 -16.73 -9.09
N VAL A 223 -5.01 -16.44 -9.26
CA VAL A 223 -4.53 -15.46 -10.23
C VAL A 223 -5.21 -15.77 -11.58
N PRO A 224 -5.94 -14.82 -12.18
CA PRO A 224 -6.60 -15.05 -13.46
C PRO A 224 -5.52 -15.15 -14.54
N THR A 225 -5.08 -16.38 -14.84
CA THR A 225 -4.24 -16.67 -16.00
C THR A 225 -5.04 -16.33 -17.24
N SER A 226 -4.75 -15.17 -17.84
CA SER A 226 -5.33 -14.72 -19.09
C SER A 226 -4.90 -15.63 -20.23
N SER A 227 -5.75 -16.61 -20.55
CA SER A 227 -5.55 -17.51 -21.68
C SER A 227 -5.63 -16.73 -22.99
N SER A 228 -4.51 -16.70 -23.71
CA SER A 228 -4.41 -16.12 -25.04
C SER A 228 -5.33 -16.87 -26.03
N THR A 229 -6.36 -16.19 -26.53
CA THR A 229 -7.15 -16.72 -27.64
C THR A 229 -6.36 -16.62 -28.94
N SER A 230 -5.82 -17.75 -29.37
CA SER A 230 -5.11 -17.89 -30.64
C SER A 230 -6.02 -17.52 -31.83
N SER A 231 -5.56 -16.60 -32.65
CA SER A 231 -6.21 -16.24 -33.90
C SER A 231 -6.21 -17.41 -34.90
N SER A 232 -7.39 -17.73 -35.44
CA SER A 232 -7.53 -18.62 -36.59
C SER A 232 -8.19 -17.87 -37.75
N SER A 233 -7.53 -17.91 -38.90
CA SER A 233 -7.88 -17.16 -40.11
C SER A 233 -8.97 -17.87 -40.90
N ALA A 234 -9.94 -17.09 -41.38
CA ALA A 234 -10.84 -17.50 -42.46
C ALA A 234 -10.96 -16.34 -43.47
N SER A 235 -10.52 -16.58 -44.70
CA SER A 235 -10.49 -15.61 -45.79
C SER A 235 -11.64 -15.88 -46.78
N SER A 236 -12.32 -14.84 -47.24
CA SER A 236 -13.14 -14.93 -48.46
C SER A 236 -13.31 -13.58 -49.19
N SER A 237 -12.80 -13.57 -50.42
CA SER A 237 -13.27 -12.84 -51.61
C SER A 237 -13.62 -11.34 -51.53
N ALA A 238 -12.84 -10.55 -52.27
CA ALA A 238 -13.19 -9.20 -52.69
C ALA A 238 -14.25 -9.18 -53.81
N SER A 239 -14.98 -8.07 -53.92
CA SER A 239 -15.72 -7.67 -55.12
C SER A 239 -15.52 -6.18 -55.36
N SER A 240 -14.95 -5.82 -56.52
CA SER A 240 -14.62 -4.45 -56.89
C SER A 240 -15.67 -3.81 -57.78
N SER A 241 -15.97 -2.54 -57.56
CA SER A 241 -16.58 -1.67 -58.57
C SER A 241 -16.08 -0.24 -58.40
N ALA A 242 -15.30 0.24 -59.37
CA ALA A 242 -14.83 1.61 -59.44
C ALA A 242 -15.63 2.39 -60.49
N SER A 243 -15.89 3.67 -60.24
CA SER A 243 -16.20 4.65 -61.28
C SER A 243 -15.86 6.05 -60.80
N SER A 244 -15.28 6.85 -61.69
CA SER A 244 -14.50 8.05 -61.39
C SER A 244 -15.06 9.31 -62.06
N SER A 245 -15.05 10.43 -61.34
CA SER A 245 -14.89 11.79 -61.88
C SER A 245 -14.85 12.80 -60.72
N ALA A 246 -14.21 13.97 -60.73
CA ALA A 246 -13.07 14.59 -61.44
C ALA A 246 -13.32 16.11 -61.39
N SER A 247 -12.39 16.89 -60.81
CA SER A 247 -12.24 18.36 -61.00
C SER A 247 -13.39 19.29 -60.50
N SER A 248 -13.19 20.56 -60.13
CA SER A 248 -11.97 21.40 -60.09
C SER A 248 -12.16 22.72 -59.30
N SER A 249 -11.14 23.07 -58.50
CA SER A 249 -10.41 24.38 -58.48
C SER A 249 -11.05 25.74 -58.10
N ALA A 250 -10.16 26.59 -57.55
CA ALA A 250 -10.18 28.06 -57.35
C ALA A 250 -10.83 28.55 -56.02
N SER A 251 -10.13 29.16 -55.03
CA SER A 251 -8.87 29.94 -54.91
C SER A 251 -8.97 31.47 -55.10
N SER A 252 -8.06 32.19 -54.42
CA SER A 252 -7.88 33.67 -54.25
C SER A 252 -8.84 34.34 -53.25
N SER A 253 -8.43 35.00 -52.15
CA SER A 253 -7.34 35.98 -51.85
C SER A 253 -7.72 37.43 -52.25
N SER A 254 -7.38 38.53 -51.55
CA SER A 254 -6.45 38.81 -50.43
C SER A 254 -6.50 40.32 -50.02
N GLN A 255 -5.67 40.73 -49.05
CA GLN A 255 -5.15 42.12 -48.81
C GLN A 255 -6.07 43.13 -48.07
N THR A 256 -5.60 44.16 -47.35
CA THR A 256 -4.32 44.56 -46.66
C THR A 256 -4.61 45.78 -45.75
N GLY A 257 -3.74 46.10 -44.77
CA GLY A 257 -3.75 47.43 -44.11
C GLY A 257 -2.68 47.60 -43.01
N THR A 258 -1.82 48.61 -43.12
CA THR A 258 -0.64 48.88 -42.26
C THR A 258 -0.65 50.28 -41.61
N SER A 259 0.25 50.50 -40.63
CA SER A 259 0.76 51.78 -40.03
C SER A 259 0.18 52.18 -38.65
N SER A 260 0.92 52.83 -37.71
CA SER A 260 2.38 53.02 -37.54
C SER A 260 2.76 53.68 -36.20
N SER A 261 3.91 53.28 -35.61
CA SER A 261 4.88 54.06 -34.77
C SER A 261 4.45 54.88 -33.53
N GLY A 262 5.25 54.77 -32.44
CA GLY A 262 5.32 55.74 -31.34
C GLY A 262 6.47 55.45 -30.35
N THR A 263 7.30 56.44 -30.04
CA THR A 263 8.56 56.30 -29.24
C THR A 263 8.60 57.35 -28.11
N SER A 264 9.13 57.02 -26.92
CA SER A 264 10.13 57.84 -26.16
C SER A 264 10.21 57.58 -24.64
N SER A 265 11.41 57.22 -24.20
CA SER A 265 12.19 57.61 -22.99
C SER A 265 11.58 58.45 -21.84
N GLY A 266 11.96 58.08 -20.59
CA GLY A 266 12.00 58.98 -19.42
C GLY A 266 12.68 58.36 -18.18
N THR A 267 13.75 58.97 -17.67
CA THR A 267 14.48 58.63 -16.41
C THR A 267 13.74 59.19 -15.17
N THR A 268 14.07 58.99 -13.87
CA THR A 268 15.39 59.09 -13.19
C THR A 268 15.30 58.73 -11.66
N SER A 269 16.43 58.27 -11.07
CA SER A 269 16.97 58.56 -9.71
C SER A 269 16.38 58.01 -8.38
N GLY A 270 17.31 57.54 -7.50
CA GLY A 270 17.21 57.49 -6.02
C GLY A 270 17.30 56.07 -5.41
N SER A 271 18.36 55.51 -4.80
CA SER A 271 19.59 55.92 -4.06
C SER A 271 19.53 55.46 -2.58
N GLY A 272 20.52 54.68 -2.11
CA GLY A 272 20.67 54.21 -0.71
C GLY A 272 21.11 52.73 -0.61
N SER A 273 22.39 52.34 -0.76
CA SER A 273 23.56 52.54 0.13
C SER A 273 23.60 51.59 1.35
N GLY A 274 24.55 50.63 1.37
CA GLY A 274 24.72 49.70 2.50
C GLY A 274 25.76 48.57 2.34
N SER A 275 27.04 48.89 2.11
CA SER A 275 28.19 47.97 2.38
C SER A 275 28.53 48.02 3.89
N SER A 276 29.28 47.14 4.57
CA SER A 276 30.01 45.87 4.32
C SER A 276 29.93 45.02 5.64
N SER A 277 30.65 43.95 5.98
CA SER A 277 31.86 43.21 5.50
C SER A 277 31.71 41.71 5.93
N GLY A 278 32.65 40.76 5.78
CA GLY A 278 34.01 40.76 5.22
C GLY A 278 35.11 40.47 6.26
N SER A 279 35.28 39.21 6.69
CA SER A 279 36.51 38.68 7.33
C SER A 279 36.54 37.15 7.32
N ALA A 280 37.62 36.57 6.82
CA ALA A 280 37.91 35.15 6.86
C ALA A 280 39.27 34.92 7.52
N THR A 281 39.40 33.87 8.33
CA THR A 281 40.71 33.37 8.77
C THR A 281 40.64 31.85 8.88
N ALA A 282 41.57 31.16 8.21
CA ALA A 282 41.73 29.71 8.32
C ALA A 282 42.80 29.37 9.36
N SER A 283 42.70 28.17 9.96
CA SER A 283 43.90 27.43 10.37
C SER A 283 43.63 25.93 10.40
N SER A 284 44.67 25.16 10.11
CA SER A 284 44.70 23.72 9.89
C SER A 284 44.92 22.90 11.16
N GLY A 285 44.41 21.66 11.19
CA GLY A 285 44.76 20.66 12.21
C GLY A 285 44.61 19.23 11.68
N THR A 286 45.72 18.50 11.55
CA THR A 286 45.78 17.12 11.05
C THR A 286 45.49 16.08 12.14
N GLY A 287 44.87 14.94 11.80
CA GLY A 287 44.81 13.76 12.68
C GLY A 287 44.07 12.59 12.05
N SER A 288 44.70 11.41 12.04
CA SER A 288 44.21 10.22 11.32
C SER A 288 43.56 9.16 12.22
N ASN A 289 42.68 8.38 11.59
CA ASN A 289 42.52 6.91 11.76
C ASN A 289 41.49 6.34 12.76
N SER A 290 40.85 5.25 12.29
CA SER A 290 40.14 4.17 13.02
C SER A 290 38.93 4.52 13.91
N GLY A 291 37.78 3.86 13.64
CA GLY A 291 36.64 3.87 14.56
C GLY A 291 35.33 3.40 13.91
N SER A 292 35.18 2.10 13.68
CA SER A 292 33.92 1.51 13.23
C SER A 292 32.84 1.56 14.31
N SER A 293 31.71 2.21 14.02
CA SER A 293 30.44 1.97 14.70
C SER A 293 29.27 2.22 13.75
N GLN A 294 28.67 1.14 13.23
CA GLN A 294 27.36 1.22 12.59
C GLN A 294 26.34 1.56 13.67
N HIS A 295 25.86 2.81 13.69
CA HIS A 295 24.62 3.15 14.38
C HIS A 295 23.46 2.54 13.57
N SER A 296 23.17 1.26 13.83
CA SER A 296 21.89 0.67 13.43
C SER A 296 20.82 1.28 14.34
N GLY A 297 20.16 2.32 13.84
CA GLY A 297 19.03 2.94 14.52
C GLY A 297 17.85 1.98 14.52
N SER A 298 17.80 1.09 15.51
CA SER A 298 16.60 0.30 15.79
C SER A 298 15.53 1.25 16.33
N SER A 299 14.74 1.80 15.43
CA SER A 299 13.48 2.47 15.75
C SER A 299 12.43 1.42 16.10
N GLY A 300 12.65 0.70 17.21
CA GLY A 300 11.62 -0.04 17.91
C GLY A 300 10.60 0.97 18.44
N PHE A 301 9.59 1.28 17.63
CA PHE A 301 8.55 2.21 18.00
C PHE A 301 7.70 1.58 19.10
N PHE A 302 7.58 2.28 20.23
CA PHE A 302 6.57 1.99 21.23
C PHE A 302 5.21 2.26 20.60
N LYS A 303 4.51 1.22 20.14
CA LYS A 303 3.06 1.27 19.92
C LYS A 303 2.42 1.57 21.28
N LEU A 304 1.93 2.79 21.45
CA LEU A 304 1.29 3.24 22.67
C LEU A 304 -0.14 2.71 22.73
N PHE A 305 -0.48 2.18 23.91
CA PHE A 305 -1.76 1.59 24.36
C PHE A 305 -3.03 2.05 23.66
#